data_AF-A0A533S041-F1
#
_entry.id   AF-A0A533S041-F1
#
_cell.length_a   1.000
_cell.length_b   1.000
_cell.length_c   1.000
_cell.angle_alpha   90.00
_cell.angle_beta   90.00
_cell.angle_gamma   90.00
#
_symmetry.space_group_name_H-M   'P 1'
#
loop_
_entity.id
_entity.type
_entity.pdbx_description
1 polymer ?
#
loop_
_entity_poly.entity_id
_entity_poly.type
_entity_poly.pdbx_seq_one_letter_code
_entity_poly.pdbx_strand_id
1 'polypeptide(L)'
;MCRIGAIKSLNYVHPSKALQLMNSQQKGHDNSGFAMVMQDLGGIFADYKQFPTLSLACTDEGLKIAETILDALGFRQVFQWVPETTWKPGMDIKKMPNYVFRTFDYPESAKDLPQRDREDLLTNTRLRLRAAMEKDETGFVYSFWPDVITLKEIGDPRDIGTFFGLWEPDDSFTARTITAQCRQNTNYAIVRYAAHPFFLQGYVTLTNGENTFYQKNKEFQATLHPGYIGFESDSQCFLYTMHYMHRQLG
;
A
#
# COMPACT_ATOMS: atom_id res chain seq x y z
N MET A 1 -8.88 16.01 11.75
CA MET A 1 -8.25 14.82 12.36
C MET A 1 -8.50 13.61 11.49
N CYS A 2 -7.47 12.80 11.23
CA CYS A 2 -7.59 11.54 10.50
C CYS A 2 -8.41 10.51 11.28
N ARG A 3 -8.70 9.37 10.66
CA ARG A 3 -9.43 8.25 11.27
C ARG A 3 -8.65 6.97 11.07
N ILE A 4 -8.50 6.18 12.12
CA ILE A 4 -7.62 5.02 12.14
C ILE A 4 -8.43 3.81 12.57
N GLY A 5 -8.19 2.69 11.89
CA GLY A 5 -8.67 1.37 12.27
C GLY A 5 -7.54 0.36 12.17
N ALA A 6 -7.42 -0.51 13.17
CA ALA A 6 -6.47 -1.62 13.14
C ALA A 6 -7.12 -2.85 13.75
N ILE A 7 -7.02 -3.97 13.04
CA ILE A 7 -7.46 -5.28 13.47
C ILE A 7 -6.23 -6.18 13.46
N LYS A 8 -5.95 -6.83 14.59
CA LYS A 8 -4.97 -7.91 14.70
C LYS A 8 -5.67 -9.09 15.33
N SER A 9 -5.67 -10.23 14.64
CA SER A 9 -6.52 -11.36 14.97
C SER A 9 -5.75 -12.68 14.93
N LEU A 10 -6.15 -13.63 15.78
CA LEU A 10 -5.69 -15.02 15.72
C LEU A 10 -6.41 -15.83 14.64
N ASN A 11 -7.48 -15.31 14.06
CA ASN A 11 -8.20 -15.92 12.95
C ASN A 11 -8.12 -15.00 11.73
N TYR A 12 -8.23 -15.58 10.53
CA TYR A 12 -8.37 -14.79 9.31
C TYR A 12 -9.65 -13.95 9.36
N VAL A 13 -9.55 -12.69 8.92
CA VAL A 13 -10.64 -11.72 8.93
C VAL A 13 -10.81 -11.13 7.53
N HIS A 14 -12.05 -10.99 7.08
CA HIS A 14 -12.36 -10.34 5.81
C HIS A 14 -12.21 -8.80 5.89
N PRO A 15 -11.70 -8.12 4.84
CA PRO A 15 -11.52 -6.66 4.79
C PRO A 15 -12.76 -5.82 5.11
N SER A 16 -13.96 -6.35 4.87
CA SER A 16 -15.24 -5.70 5.23
C SER A 16 -15.29 -5.28 6.70
N LYS A 17 -14.64 -6.00 7.61
CA LYS A 17 -14.59 -5.65 9.04
C LYS A 17 -13.82 -4.36 9.29
N ALA A 18 -12.73 -4.12 8.57
CA ALA A 18 -12.01 -2.85 8.66
C ALA A 18 -12.85 -1.70 8.08
N LEU A 19 -13.56 -1.92 6.97
CA LEU A 19 -14.47 -0.91 6.41
C LEU A 19 -15.62 -0.56 7.37
N GLN A 20 -16.22 -1.57 8.02
CA GLN A 20 -17.24 -1.37 9.06
C GLN A 20 -16.70 -0.56 10.25
N LEU A 21 -15.46 -0.81 10.68
CA LEU A 21 -14.77 -0.05 11.72
C LEU A 21 -14.56 1.43 11.31
N MET A 22 -14.33 1.70 10.03
CA MET A 22 -14.19 3.07 9.51
C MET A 22 -15.53 3.82 9.39
N ASN A 23 -16.67 3.13 9.29
CA ASN A 23 -17.98 3.79 9.12
C ASN A 23 -18.39 4.65 10.31
N SER A 24 -18.06 4.26 11.55
CA SER A 24 -18.37 5.07 12.74
C SER A 24 -17.56 6.37 12.82
N GLN A 25 -16.56 6.51 11.94
CA GLN A 25 -15.55 7.55 11.99
C GLN A 25 -15.73 8.65 10.92
N GLN A 26 -16.77 8.56 10.08
CA GLN A 26 -16.91 9.37 8.85
C GLN A 26 -17.24 10.86 9.06
N LYS A 27 -17.75 11.27 10.22
CA LYS A 27 -18.14 12.67 10.43
C LYS A 27 -16.94 13.61 10.30
N GLY A 28 -17.04 14.58 9.38
CA GLY A 28 -16.05 15.64 9.15
C GLY A 28 -14.84 15.22 8.30
N HIS A 29 -14.94 14.11 7.55
CA HIS A 29 -13.92 13.66 6.61
C HIS A 29 -14.04 14.38 5.26
N ASP A 30 -12.91 14.65 4.59
CA ASP A 30 -12.85 15.37 3.31
C ASP A 30 -12.61 14.45 2.10
N ASN A 31 -12.57 13.13 2.33
CA ASN A 31 -12.39 12.09 1.32
C ASN A 31 -11.08 12.23 0.52
N SER A 32 -10.08 12.89 1.11
CA SER A 32 -8.80 13.16 0.45
C SER A 32 -7.87 11.95 0.34
N GLY A 33 -8.19 10.83 1.00
CA GLY A 33 -7.45 9.58 0.83
C GLY A 33 -7.89 8.49 1.80
N PHE A 34 -8.01 7.28 1.27
CA PHE A 34 -8.20 6.06 2.02
C PHE A 34 -7.10 5.08 1.64
N ALA A 35 -6.53 4.39 2.62
CA ALA A 35 -5.83 3.16 2.33
C ALA A 35 -6.09 2.08 3.36
N MET A 36 -5.84 0.86 2.92
CA MET A 36 -5.87 -0.34 3.71
C MET A 36 -4.61 -1.16 3.42
N VAL A 37 -3.86 -1.50 4.46
CA VAL A 37 -2.75 -2.45 4.38
C VAL A 37 -3.15 -3.73 5.10
N MET A 38 -3.09 -4.84 4.39
CA MET A 38 -3.42 -6.18 4.85
C MET A 38 -2.14 -7.02 4.87
N GLN A 39 -1.87 -7.66 6.01
CA GLN A 39 -0.70 -8.51 6.21
C GLN A 39 -1.12 -9.84 6.81
N ASP A 40 -0.32 -10.89 6.57
CA ASP A 40 -0.68 -12.26 6.93
C ASP A 40 -1.98 -12.67 6.22
N LEU A 41 -1.86 -12.74 4.90
CA LEU A 41 -2.95 -12.99 3.96
C LEU A 41 -3.40 -14.47 4.03
N GLY A 42 -4.69 -14.66 3.85
CA GLY A 42 -5.36 -15.96 3.76
C GLY A 42 -6.12 -16.10 2.44
N GLY A 43 -6.96 -17.14 2.36
CA GLY A 43 -7.76 -17.44 1.17
C GLY A 43 -6.88 -17.70 -0.05
N ILE A 44 -7.16 -17.03 -1.17
CA ILE A 44 -6.45 -17.21 -2.45
C ILE A 44 -4.95 -16.89 -2.40
N PHE A 45 -4.48 -16.17 -1.36
CA PHE A 45 -3.06 -15.85 -1.17
C PHE A 45 -2.31 -16.83 -0.25
N ALA A 46 -3.00 -17.79 0.36
CA ALA A 46 -2.42 -18.66 1.39
C ALA A 46 -1.20 -19.46 0.92
N ASP A 47 -1.18 -19.87 -0.35
CA ASP A 47 -0.07 -20.66 -0.94
C ASP A 47 1.08 -19.79 -1.48
N TYR A 48 0.94 -18.47 -1.43
CA TYR A 48 1.85 -17.50 -2.06
C TYR A 48 2.54 -16.55 -1.08
N LYS A 49 2.40 -16.77 0.23
CA LYS A 49 2.87 -15.84 1.29
C LYS A 49 4.37 -15.56 1.23
N GLN A 50 5.16 -16.51 0.75
CA GLN A 50 6.61 -16.39 0.57
C GLN A 50 7.04 -15.51 -0.62
N PHE A 51 6.12 -15.19 -1.53
CA PHE A 51 6.41 -14.48 -2.78
C PHE A 51 5.95 -13.02 -2.72
N PRO A 52 6.73 -12.07 -3.28
CA PRO A 52 6.35 -10.67 -3.30
C PRO A 52 5.11 -10.41 -4.15
N THR A 53 4.14 -9.72 -3.56
CA THR A 53 2.93 -9.25 -4.24
C THR A 53 3.05 -7.75 -4.53
N LEU A 54 2.92 -7.39 -5.80
CA LEU A 54 2.82 -6.01 -6.27
C LEU A 54 1.41 -5.52 -6.04
N SER A 55 1.26 -4.41 -5.32
CA SER A 55 0.02 -3.63 -5.24
C SER A 55 0.19 -2.33 -6.02
N LEU A 56 -0.48 -2.23 -7.17
CA LEU A 56 -0.33 -1.14 -8.14
C LEU A 56 -1.70 -0.64 -8.62
N ALA A 57 -1.89 0.68 -8.63
CA ALA A 57 -2.98 1.32 -9.36
C ALA A 57 -2.41 2.11 -10.55
N CYS A 58 -2.85 1.84 -11.78
CA CYS A 58 -2.18 2.36 -12.98
C CYS A 58 -3.09 2.52 -14.20
N THR A 59 -2.58 3.18 -15.24
CA THR A 59 -3.10 3.17 -16.60
C THR A 59 -2.62 1.92 -17.34
N ASP A 60 -3.10 1.68 -18.57
CA ASP A 60 -2.59 0.59 -19.41
C ASP A 60 -1.10 0.75 -19.76
N GLU A 61 -0.63 2.00 -19.87
CA GLU A 61 0.78 2.31 -20.07
C GLU A 61 1.59 1.97 -18.81
N GLY A 62 1.12 2.37 -17.63
CA GLY A 62 1.77 2.02 -16.36
C GLY A 62 1.87 0.52 -16.14
N LEU A 63 0.86 -0.25 -16.57
CA LEU A 63 0.92 -1.71 -16.55
C LEU A 63 2.05 -2.26 -17.42
N LYS A 64 2.19 -1.78 -18.66
CA LYS A 64 3.28 -2.18 -19.57
C LYS A 64 4.65 -1.80 -19.02
N ILE A 65 4.78 -0.63 -18.41
CA ILE A 65 6.02 -0.19 -17.74
C ILE A 65 6.39 -1.17 -16.62
N ALA A 66 5.42 -1.53 -15.77
CA ALA A 66 5.65 -2.45 -14.67
C ALA A 66 6.05 -3.85 -15.15
N GLU A 67 5.36 -4.39 -16.15
CA GLU A 67 5.68 -5.68 -16.78
C GLU A 67 7.09 -5.67 -17.35
N THR A 68 7.46 -4.63 -18.11
CA THR A 68 8.79 -4.51 -18.72
C THR A 68 9.90 -4.47 -17.68
N ILE A 69 9.70 -3.71 -16.58
CA ILE A 69 10.71 -3.60 -15.52
C ILE A 69 10.86 -4.93 -14.77
N LEU A 70 9.76 -5.59 -14.42
CA LEU A 70 9.79 -6.84 -13.66
C LEU A 70 10.35 -7.99 -14.48
N ASP A 71 9.99 -8.10 -15.75
CA ASP A 71 10.54 -9.08 -16.68
C ASP A 71 12.05 -8.88 -16.89
N ALA A 72 12.49 -7.64 -17.11
CA ALA A 72 13.91 -7.32 -17.23
C ALA A 72 14.73 -7.60 -15.97
N LEU A 73 14.09 -7.63 -14.79
CA LEU A 73 14.69 -8.00 -13.52
C LEU A 73 14.59 -9.51 -13.22
N GLY A 74 13.91 -10.28 -14.08
CA GLY A 74 13.74 -11.73 -13.95
C GLY A 74 12.64 -12.17 -12.98
N PHE A 75 11.74 -11.28 -12.56
CA PHE A 75 10.58 -11.65 -11.75
C PHE A 75 9.55 -12.37 -12.61
N ARG A 76 9.17 -13.58 -12.22
CA ARG A 76 8.19 -14.39 -12.95
C ARG A 76 6.84 -14.36 -12.25
N GLN A 77 5.79 -13.92 -12.92
CA GLN A 77 4.44 -13.95 -12.34
C GLN A 77 4.01 -15.39 -12.06
N VAL A 78 3.55 -15.65 -10.83
CA VAL A 78 3.04 -16.97 -10.40
C VAL A 78 1.57 -16.94 -9.98
N PHE A 79 1.05 -15.75 -9.67
CA PHE A 79 -0.34 -15.58 -9.29
C PHE A 79 -0.80 -14.15 -9.59
N GLN A 80 -2.11 -13.99 -9.81
CA GLN A 80 -2.75 -12.70 -9.98
C GLN A 80 -4.15 -12.74 -9.39
N TRP A 81 -4.46 -11.72 -8.60
CA TRP A 81 -5.82 -11.39 -8.22
C TRP A 81 -6.22 -10.06 -8.86
N VAL A 82 -7.41 -10.03 -9.46
CA VAL A 82 -8.01 -8.81 -9.99
C VAL A 82 -9.34 -8.64 -9.27
N PRO A 83 -9.55 -7.57 -8.49
CA PRO A 83 -10.84 -7.33 -7.88
C PRO A 83 -11.89 -7.07 -8.96
N GLU A 84 -13.05 -7.70 -8.84
CA GLU A 84 -14.21 -7.32 -9.65
C GLU A 84 -14.67 -5.93 -9.22
N THR A 85 -14.52 -4.94 -10.11
CA THR A 85 -14.85 -3.56 -9.79
C THR A 85 -16.23 -3.15 -10.28
N THR A 86 -16.95 -2.39 -9.46
CA THR A 86 -18.31 -1.90 -9.78
C THR A 86 -18.37 -0.38 -9.74
N TRP A 87 -18.68 0.26 -10.86
CA TRP A 87 -18.93 1.69 -10.92
C TRP A 87 -20.44 2.00 -10.89
N LYS A 88 -20.83 2.98 -10.06
CA LYS A 88 -22.20 3.54 -10.04
C LYS A 88 -22.12 5.07 -10.10
N PRO A 89 -22.99 5.74 -10.89
CA PRO A 89 -23.07 7.20 -10.87
C PRO A 89 -23.27 7.74 -9.46
N GLY A 90 -22.53 8.80 -9.11
CA GLY A 90 -22.61 9.46 -7.80
C GLY A 90 -21.63 8.93 -6.75
N MET A 91 -20.82 7.91 -7.06
CA MET A 91 -19.74 7.47 -6.17
C MET A 91 -18.62 8.53 -6.07
N ASP A 92 -18.19 8.82 -4.85
CA ASP A 92 -17.02 9.65 -4.54
C ASP A 92 -15.77 8.77 -4.52
N ILE A 93 -15.17 8.57 -5.71
CA ILE A 93 -13.92 7.84 -5.88
C ILE A 93 -13.18 8.36 -7.11
N LYS A 94 -11.90 8.67 -6.98
CA LYS A 94 -11.04 9.07 -8.12
C LYS A 94 -10.32 7.86 -8.69
N LYS A 95 -11.05 6.89 -9.21
CA LYS A 95 -10.49 5.59 -9.63
C LYS A 95 -9.33 5.69 -10.65
N MET A 96 -8.35 4.80 -10.54
CA MET A 96 -7.46 4.46 -11.66
C MET A 96 -8.12 3.47 -12.63
N PRO A 97 -7.65 3.38 -13.89
CA PRO A 97 -8.13 2.38 -14.84
C PRO A 97 -7.91 0.93 -14.37
N ASN A 98 -6.73 0.63 -13.84
CA ASN A 98 -6.31 -0.72 -13.48
C ASN A 98 -5.86 -0.80 -12.01
N TYR A 99 -6.26 -1.87 -11.33
CA TYR A 99 -5.75 -2.25 -10.00
C TYR A 99 -5.18 -3.66 -10.06
N VAL A 100 -3.89 -3.77 -9.77
CA VAL A 100 -3.10 -4.94 -10.07
C VAL A 100 -2.54 -5.48 -8.76
N PHE A 101 -2.92 -6.72 -8.44
CA PHE A 101 -2.38 -7.51 -7.34
C PHE A 101 -1.75 -8.78 -7.93
N ARG A 102 -0.47 -8.68 -8.28
CA ARG A 102 0.27 -9.76 -8.95
C ARG A 102 1.39 -10.24 -8.05
N THR A 103 1.52 -11.55 -7.92
CA THR A 103 2.55 -12.19 -7.11
C THR A 103 3.60 -12.81 -8.00
N PHE A 104 4.86 -12.60 -7.63
CA PHE A 104 6.01 -12.95 -8.46
C PHE A 104 6.95 -13.89 -7.72
N ASP A 105 7.41 -14.93 -8.42
CA ASP A 105 8.59 -15.67 -8.01
C ASP A 105 9.83 -14.78 -8.12
N TYR A 106 10.81 -15.03 -7.27
CA TYR A 106 12.06 -14.29 -7.26
C TYR A 106 12.90 -14.62 -8.50
N PRO A 107 13.73 -13.68 -9.01
CA PRO A 107 14.70 -14.00 -10.03
C PRO A 107 15.71 -15.04 -9.53
N GLU A 108 16.29 -15.82 -10.44
CA GLU A 108 17.25 -16.89 -10.10
C GLU A 108 18.40 -16.37 -9.23
N SER A 109 18.89 -15.17 -9.53
CA SER A 109 19.96 -14.49 -8.78
C SER A 109 19.60 -14.16 -7.32
N ALA A 110 18.33 -14.20 -6.96
CA ALA A 110 17.84 -13.84 -5.63
C ALA A 110 17.46 -15.04 -4.73
N LYS A 111 17.49 -16.27 -5.25
CA LYS A 111 17.07 -17.46 -4.49
C LYS A 111 17.94 -17.72 -3.26
N ASP A 112 19.25 -17.59 -3.41
CA ASP A 112 20.22 -17.85 -2.35
C ASP A 112 20.65 -16.59 -1.59
N LEU A 113 20.00 -15.44 -1.87
CA LEU A 113 20.33 -14.20 -1.19
C LEU A 113 19.92 -14.27 0.29
N PRO A 114 20.76 -13.74 1.19
CA PRO A 114 20.36 -13.42 2.55
C PRO A 114 19.05 -12.63 2.56
N GLN A 115 18.25 -12.82 3.61
CA GLN A 115 16.95 -12.15 3.72
C GLN A 115 17.05 -10.64 3.51
N ARG A 116 18.06 -9.98 4.10
CA ARG A 116 18.27 -8.53 3.97
C ARG A 116 18.48 -8.09 2.52
N ASP A 117 19.33 -8.80 1.77
CA ASP A 117 19.63 -8.43 0.38
C ASP A 117 18.42 -8.64 -0.53
N ARG A 118 17.62 -9.68 -0.25
CA ARG A 118 16.35 -9.92 -0.95
C ARG A 118 15.31 -8.85 -0.65
N GLU A 119 15.22 -8.40 0.59
CA GLU A 119 14.36 -7.29 1.01
C GLU A 119 14.77 -5.95 0.37
N ASP A 120 16.08 -5.71 0.26
CA ASP A 120 16.63 -4.54 -0.42
C ASP A 120 16.36 -4.61 -1.93
N LEU A 121 16.48 -5.78 -2.57
CA LEU A 121 16.06 -5.99 -3.96
C LEU A 121 14.60 -5.61 -4.19
N LEU A 122 13.67 -6.06 -3.33
CA LEU A 122 12.25 -5.71 -3.45
C LEU A 122 12.01 -4.21 -3.28
N THR A 123 12.69 -3.61 -2.31
CA THR A 123 12.59 -2.18 -2.02
C THR A 123 13.07 -1.35 -3.21
N ASN A 124 14.24 -1.67 -3.76
CA ASN A 124 14.82 -1.01 -4.92
C ASN A 124 13.98 -1.22 -6.18
N THR A 125 13.41 -2.41 -6.36
CA THR A 125 12.48 -2.70 -7.46
C THR A 125 11.23 -1.82 -7.37
N ARG A 126 10.61 -1.72 -6.20
CA ARG A 126 9.46 -0.83 -5.96
C ARG A 126 9.80 0.63 -6.24
N LEU A 127 10.99 1.09 -5.83
CA LEU A 127 11.46 2.46 -6.09
C LEU A 127 11.65 2.72 -7.58
N ARG A 128 12.24 1.77 -8.32
CA ARG A 128 12.38 1.84 -9.77
C ARG A 128 11.03 1.91 -10.48
N LEU A 129 10.08 1.07 -10.08
CA LEU A 129 8.71 1.09 -10.62
C LEU A 129 8.04 2.46 -10.36
N ARG A 130 8.12 2.98 -9.13
CA ARG A 130 7.57 4.30 -8.79
C ARG A 130 8.19 5.39 -9.64
N ALA A 131 9.52 5.46 -9.71
CA ALA A 131 10.23 6.50 -10.47
C ALA A 131 9.87 6.49 -11.96
N ALA A 132 9.62 5.32 -12.54
CA ALA A 132 9.23 5.17 -13.93
C ALA A 132 7.80 5.64 -14.25
N MET A 133 6.94 5.79 -13.24
CA MET A 133 5.50 6.06 -13.43
C MET A 133 5.01 7.35 -12.76
N GLU A 134 5.71 7.86 -11.74
CA GLU A 134 5.24 8.98 -10.92
C GLU A 134 5.19 10.31 -11.69
N LYS A 135 6.15 10.58 -12.57
CA LYS A 135 6.25 11.86 -13.29
C LYS A 135 5.05 12.11 -14.20
N ASP A 136 4.59 11.08 -14.88
CA ASP A 136 3.51 11.14 -15.86
C ASP A 136 2.18 10.61 -15.29
N GLU A 137 2.15 10.35 -13.96
CA GLU A 137 1.02 9.77 -13.22
C GLU A 137 0.43 8.49 -13.85
N THR A 138 1.26 7.72 -14.57
CA THR A 138 0.83 6.48 -15.24
C THR A 138 0.63 5.33 -14.26
N GLY A 139 1.13 5.45 -13.02
CA GLY A 139 0.92 4.45 -12.00
C GLY A 139 1.47 4.80 -10.61
N PHE A 140 0.88 4.14 -9.61
CA PHE A 140 1.16 4.33 -8.19
C PHE A 140 1.47 3.00 -7.52
N VAL A 141 2.72 2.82 -7.12
CA VAL A 141 3.24 1.56 -6.57
C VAL A 141 3.19 1.62 -5.05
N TYR A 142 2.20 0.96 -4.45
CA TYR A 142 1.95 1.08 -3.01
C TYR A 142 2.78 0.11 -2.18
N SER A 143 2.96 -1.12 -2.67
CA SER A 143 3.83 -2.12 -2.05
C SER A 143 4.30 -3.12 -3.09
N PHE A 144 5.48 -3.69 -2.84
CA PHE A 144 5.98 -4.87 -3.54
C PHE A 144 6.72 -5.70 -2.50
N TRP A 145 5.99 -6.62 -1.85
CA TRP A 145 6.48 -7.32 -0.66
C TRP A 145 5.74 -8.64 -0.42
N PRO A 146 6.36 -9.65 0.20
CA PRO A 146 5.70 -10.90 0.52
C PRO A 146 4.59 -10.70 1.55
N ASP A 147 3.51 -11.47 1.42
CA ASP A 147 2.43 -11.54 2.41
C ASP A 147 1.77 -10.20 2.77
N VAL A 148 1.72 -9.27 1.80
CA VAL A 148 1.15 -7.94 1.97
C VAL A 148 0.36 -7.50 0.74
N ILE A 149 -0.82 -6.94 0.97
CA ILE A 149 -1.55 -6.15 -0.02
C ILE A 149 -1.80 -4.75 0.52
N THR A 150 -1.57 -3.75 -0.32
CA THR A 150 -1.89 -2.36 -0.04
C THR A 150 -2.88 -1.83 -1.05
N LEU A 151 -4.09 -1.51 -0.60
CA LEU A 151 -5.12 -0.87 -1.40
C LEU A 151 -5.19 0.60 -1.01
N LYS A 152 -5.02 1.51 -1.97
CA LYS A 152 -5.19 2.95 -1.75
C LYS A 152 -6.04 3.58 -2.83
N GLU A 153 -6.90 4.51 -2.45
CA GLU A 153 -7.66 5.33 -3.38
C GLU A 153 -8.09 6.66 -2.72
N ILE A 154 -8.38 7.67 -3.51
CA ILE A 154 -8.98 8.93 -3.08
C ILE A 154 -10.50 8.80 -3.21
N GLY A 155 -11.23 9.13 -2.15
CA GLY A 155 -12.69 9.03 -2.14
C GLY A 155 -13.25 8.63 -0.78
N ASP A 156 -14.57 8.44 -0.76
CA ASP A 156 -15.32 7.96 0.38
C ASP A 156 -15.04 6.47 0.63
N PRO A 157 -14.67 6.05 1.85
CA PRO A 157 -14.42 4.63 2.16
C PRO A 157 -15.61 3.71 1.87
N ARG A 158 -16.85 4.20 1.95
CA ARG A 158 -18.06 3.48 1.58
C ARG A 158 -18.08 3.14 0.09
N ASP A 159 -17.81 4.14 -0.73
CA ASP A 159 -17.81 4.02 -2.17
C ASP A 159 -16.60 3.22 -2.66
N ILE A 160 -15.44 3.38 -2.03
CA ILE A 160 -14.26 2.54 -2.26
C ILE A 160 -14.58 1.08 -1.95
N GLY A 161 -15.17 0.78 -0.79
CA GLY A 161 -15.59 -0.58 -0.45
C GLY A 161 -16.59 -1.16 -1.45
N THR A 162 -17.50 -0.32 -1.97
CA THR A 162 -18.49 -0.74 -2.97
C THR A 162 -17.83 -0.98 -4.32
N PHE A 163 -16.91 -0.10 -4.70
CA PHE A 163 -16.19 -0.17 -5.96
C PHE A 163 -15.35 -1.43 -6.05
N PHE A 164 -14.70 -1.85 -4.97
CA PHE A 164 -13.89 -3.08 -4.94
C PHE A 164 -14.66 -4.34 -4.51
N GLY A 165 -15.99 -4.26 -4.34
CA GLY A 165 -16.80 -5.43 -3.93
C GLY A 165 -16.48 -5.96 -2.53
N LEU A 166 -15.95 -5.13 -1.62
CA LEU A 166 -15.40 -5.56 -0.32
C LEU A 166 -16.43 -5.60 0.82
N TRP A 167 -17.72 -5.34 0.57
CA TRP A 167 -18.73 -5.31 1.62
C TRP A 167 -19.25 -6.68 2.02
N GLU A 168 -19.41 -7.57 1.05
CA GLU A 168 -19.90 -8.93 1.27
C GLU A 168 -18.74 -9.81 1.75
N PRO A 169 -18.77 -10.32 2.98
CA PRO A 169 -17.68 -11.13 3.50
C PRO A 169 -17.66 -12.52 2.87
N ASP A 170 -16.48 -12.94 2.47
CA ASP A 170 -16.15 -14.33 2.13
C ASP A 170 -14.80 -14.75 2.76
N ASP A 171 -14.40 -16.00 2.52
CA ASP A 171 -13.11 -16.54 2.96
C ASP A 171 -12.02 -16.52 1.86
N SER A 172 -12.35 -15.98 0.68
CA SER A 172 -11.47 -15.96 -0.49
C SER A 172 -10.37 -14.92 -0.35
N PHE A 173 -10.66 -13.77 0.26
CA PHE A 173 -9.69 -12.72 0.50
C PHE A 173 -9.74 -12.25 1.96
N THR A 174 -8.78 -12.73 2.74
CA THR A 174 -8.74 -12.49 4.19
C THR A 174 -7.32 -12.16 4.65
N ALA A 175 -7.20 -11.57 5.85
CA ALA A 175 -5.91 -11.29 6.47
C ALA A 175 -6.02 -11.33 8.01
N ARG A 176 -4.91 -11.56 8.72
CA ARG A 176 -4.89 -11.51 10.19
C ARG A 176 -4.58 -10.13 10.75
N THR A 177 -3.87 -9.32 9.98
CA THR A 177 -3.59 -7.92 10.31
C THR A 177 -4.16 -7.02 9.23
N ILE A 178 -5.13 -6.19 9.59
CA ILE A 178 -5.74 -5.21 8.67
C ILE A 178 -5.67 -3.85 9.32
N THR A 179 -5.01 -2.92 8.65
CA THR A 179 -4.90 -1.53 9.07
C THR A 179 -5.51 -0.65 8.01
N ALA A 180 -6.34 0.31 8.43
CA ALA A 180 -7.03 1.22 7.52
C ALA A 180 -6.97 2.63 8.08
N GLN A 181 -6.83 3.61 7.19
CA GLN A 181 -6.87 5.00 7.59
C GLN A 181 -7.55 5.84 6.51
N CYS A 182 -8.35 6.80 7.00
CA CYS A 182 -8.94 7.85 6.19
C CYS A 182 -8.21 9.16 6.55
N ARG A 183 -7.61 9.81 5.56
CA ARG A 183 -6.84 11.04 5.72
C ARG A 183 -7.76 12.24 5.65
N GLN A 184 -7.62 13.16 6.60
CA GLN A 184 -8.13 14.51 6.46
C GLN A 184 -6.97 15.41 6.01
N ASN A 185 -7.07 16.02 4.83
CA ASN A 185 -6.02 16.87 4.29
C ASN A 185 -6.14 18.29 4.84
N THR A 186 -5.02 18.86 5.23
CA THR A 186 -4.90 20.27 5.63
C THR A 186 -4.27 21.14 4.52
N ASN A 187 -3.89 20.53 3.39
CA ASN A 187 -3.25 21.18 2.24
C ASN A 187 -4.20 21.29 1.03
N TYR A 188 -3.88 22.20 0.09
CA TYR A 188 -4.68 22.44 -1.12
C TYR A 188 -4.64 21.29 -2.15
N ALA A 189 -3.53 20.54 -2.24
CA ALA A 189 -3.37 19.47 -3.22
C ALA A 189 -3.66 18.10 -2.58
N ILE A 190 -4.50 17.30 -3.24
CA ILE A 190 -4.73 15.89 -2.90
C ILE A 190 -3.70 15.05 -3.66
N VAL A 191 -2.81 14.38 -2.93
CA VAL A 191 -1.78 13.51 -3.49
C VAL A 191 -2.11 12.07 -3.12
N ARG A 192 -2.23 11.20 -4.13
CA ARG A 192 -2.63 9.80 -3.96
C ARG A 192 -1.66 8.99 -3.08
N TYR A 193 -0.35 9.22 -3.21
CA TYR A 193 0.65 8.58 -2.33
C TYR A 193 0.49 8.98 -0.86
N ALA A 194 -0.07 10.16 -0.56
CA ALA A 194 -0.25 10.64 0.80
C ALA A 194 -1.38 9.92 1.58
N ALA A 195 -2.18 9.07 0.91
CA ALA A 195 -3.18 8.25 1.60
C ALA A 195 -2.50 7.26 2.55
N HIS A 196 -2.92 7.26 3.81
CA HIS A 196 -2.39 6.39 4.87
C HIS A 196 -3.25 5.14 4.99
N PRO A 197 -2.72 3.99 5.46
CA PRO A 197 -1.40 3.79 6.09
C PRO A 197 -0.21 3.84 5.12
N PHE A 198 0.98 4.11 5.67
CA PHE A 198 2.24 3.96 4.94
C PHE A 198 2.89 2.61 5.22
N PHE A 199 3.62 2.08 4.24
CA PHE A 199 4.28 0.77 4.29
C PHE A 199 5.73 0.87 3.83
N LEU A 200 6.65 0.22 4.54
CA LEU A 200 8.05 0.02 4.12
C LEU A 200 8.64 -1.24 4.76
N GLN A 201 9.17 -2.15 3.95
CA GLN A 201 9.88 -3.37 4.39
C GLN A 201 9.15 -4.15 5.52
N GLY A 202 7.83 -4.31 5.43
CA GLY A 202 7.03 -5.01 6.43
C GLY A 202 6.48 -4.14 7.57
N TYR A 203 6.99 -2.92 7.73
CA TYR A 203 6.52 -1.95 8.72
C TYR A 203 5.35 -1.15 8.17
N VAL A 204 4.34 -0.94 9.01
CA VAL A 204 3.15 -0.13 8.70
C VAL A 204 2.94 0.89 9.80
N THR A 205 2.66 2.13 9.42
CA THR A 205 2.30 3.19 10.38
C THR A 205 1.01 3.89 9.99
N LEU A 206 0.22 4.16 11.03
CA LEU A 206 -0.99 4.96 11.00
C LEU A 206 -0.78 6.15 11.93
N THR A 207 -1.14 7.34 11.48
CA THR A 207 -0.88 8.57 12.22
C THR A 207 -2.09 9.48 12.21
N ASN A 208 -2.58 9.84 13.39
CA ASN A 208 -3.59 10.87 13.57
C ASN A 208 -3.01 11.95 14.48
N GLY A 209 -2.49 13.00 13.85
CA GLY A 209 -1.72 14.05 14.49
C GLY A 209 -0.87 14.76 13.46
N GLU A 210 0.03 15.61 13.93
CA GLU A 210 0.94 16.41 13.11
C GLU A 210 2.35 16.33 13.68
N ASN A 211 3.36 16.23 12.82
CA ASN A 211 4.77 16.33 13.17
C ASN A 211 5.22 17.78 13.13
N THR A 212 5.22 18.45 14.29
CA THR A 212 5.64 19.85 14.42
C THR A 212 7.12 20.10 14.08
N PHE A 213 7.92 19.04 13.91
CA PHE A 213 9.34 19.12 13.55
C PHE A 213 9.64 18.49 12.17
N TYR A 214 8.63 18.45 11.29
CA TYR A 214 8.69 17.78 9.99
C TYR A 214 9.93 18.14 9.15
N GLN A 215 10.22 19.43 8.94
CA GLN A 215 11.28 19.84 8.02
C GLN A 215 12.65 19.28 8.42
N LYS A 216 13.01 19.36 9.71
CA LYS A 216 14.28 18.82 10.20
C LYS A 216 14.31 17.30 10.13
N ASN A 217 13.20 16.64 10.47
CA ASN A 217 13.10 15.19 10.38
C ASN A 217 13.26 14.70 8.94
N LYS A 218 12.61 15.37 7.98
CA LYS A 218 12.70 15.06 6.56
C LYS A 218 14.14 15.19 6.04
N GLU A 219 14.78 16.33 6.27
CA GLU A 219 16.14 16.59 5.79
C GLU A 219 17.14 15.56 6.35
N PHE A 220 17.02 15.24 7.64
CA PHE A 220 17.86 14.22 8.28
C PHE A 220 17.59 12.83 7.71
N GLN A 221 16.32 12.41 7.68
CA GLN A 221 15.94 11.05 7.29
C GLN A 221 16.20 10.77 5.81
N ALA A 222 16.03 11.74 4.91
CA ALA A 222 16.16 11.52 3.46
C ALA A 222 17.50 10.90 3.03
N THR A 223 18.55 11.01 3.85
CA THR A 223 19.89 10.47 3.57
C THR A 223 20.17 9.11 4.21
N LEU A 224 19.29 8.63 5.10
CA LEU A 224 19.55 7.43 5.91
C LEU A 224 19.23 6.11 5.19
N HIS A 225 18.32 6.13 4.21
CA HIS A 225 17.88 4.92 3.52
C HIS A 225 17.22 5.27 2.17
N PRO A 226 17.49 4.54 1.08
CA PRO A 226 16.91 4.83 -0.25
C PRO A 226 15.38 4.72 -0.29
N GLY A 227 14.79 3.96 0.62
CA GLY A 227 13.33 3.85 0.76
C GLY A 227 12.66 5.07 1.41
N TYR A 228 13.41 6.02 1.99
CA TYR A 228 12.87 7.18 2.68
C TYR A 228 12.64 8.34 1.69
N ILE A 229 11.60 8.19 0.87
CA ILE A 229 11.25 9.14 -0.21
C ILE A 229 9.83 9.66 -0.08
N GLY A 230 9.44 10.54 -1.02
CA GLY A 230 8.07 11.03 -1.14
C GLY A 230 7.76 12.12 -0.13
N PHE A 231 7.84 11.82 1.17
CA PHE A 231 7.49 12.72 2.27
C PHE A 231 6.21 13.54 1.97
N GLU A 232 5.24 12.91 1.28
CA GLU A 232 3.96 13.48 0.87
C GLU A 232 3.07 13.78 2.08
N SER A 233 3.33 13.11 3.21
CA SER A 233 2.87 13.49 4.52
C SER A 233 4.02 13.50 5.52
N ASP A 234 3.93 14.42 6.45
CA ASP A 234 4.74 14.48 7.67
C ASP A 234 4.80 13.15 8.46
N SER A 235 3.73 12.37 8.34
CA SER A 235 3.52 11.10 9.00
C SER A 235 4.46 9.99 8.51
N GLN A 236 5.03 10.12 7.30
CA GLN A 236 6.10 9.22 6.84
C GLN A 236 7.35 9.32 7.69
N CYS A 237 7.60 10.46 8.35
CA CYS A 237 8.72 10.57 9.27
C CYS A 237 8.61 9.59 10.44
N PHE A 238 7.39 9.27 10.89
CA PHE A 238 7.19 8.26 11.95
C PHE A 238 7.48 6.84 11.45
N LEU A 239 7.07 6.51 10.21
CA LEU A 239 7.44 5.24 9.57
C LEU A 239 8.96 5.11 9.46
N TYR A 240 9.63 6.15 8.97
CA TYR A 240 11.06 6.11 8.72
C TYR A 240 11.86 6.09 10.03
N THR A 241 11.40 6.76 11.09
CA THR A 241 11.99 6.61 12.43
C THR A 241 11.84 5.18 12.94
N MET A 242 10.62 4.62 12.92
CA MET A 242 10.37 3.24 13.38
C MET A 242 11.24 2.24 12.60
N HIS A 243 11.23 2.34 11.27
CA HIS A 243 12.03 1.50 10.40
C HIS A 243 13.53 1.66 10.67
N TYR A 244 14.03 2.89 10.83
CA TYR A 244 15.45 3.14 11.08
C TYR A 244 15.90 2.51 12.41
N MET A 245 15.13 2.72 13.47
CA MET A 245 15.42 2.16 14.79
C MET A 245 15.48 0.63 14.72
N HIS A 246 14.43 -0.03 14.24
CA HIS A 246 14.36 -1.49 14.25
C HIS A 246 15.23 -2.17 13.21
N ARG A 247 15.43 -1.56 12.03
CA ARG A 247 16.05 -2.21 10.88
C ARG A 247 17.49 -1.80 10.62
N GLN A 248 17.83 -0.54 10.90
CA GLN A 248 19.16 0.00 10.61
C GLN A 248 20.06 0.03 11.85
N LEU A 249 19.51 0.33 13.02
CA LEU A 249 20.27 0.35 14.27
C LEU A 249 20.24 -0.99 15.02
N GLY A 250 19.11 -1.70 15.01
CA GLY A 250 18.89 -2.93 15.79
C GLY A 250 18.47 -2.64 17.22
#